data_AF-A0A7J9HUF4-F1
#
_entry.id   AF-A0A7J9HUF4-F1
#
_cell.length_a   1.000
_cell.length_b   1.000
_cell.length_c   1.000
_cell.angle_alpha   90.00
_cell.angle_beta   90.00
_cell.angle_gamma   90.00
#
_symmetry.space_group_name_H-M   'P 1'
#
loop_
_entity.id
_entity.type
_entity.pdbx_description
1 polymer ?
#
loop_
_entity_poly.entity_id
_entity_poly.type
_entity_poly.pdbx_seq_one_letter_code
_entity_poly.pdbx_strand_id
1 'polypeptide(L)'
;SVVTLLDYGAGNVRSLRNAIRYLGFEIEDVRTPKDILNADRLIFPGVGAFASAMDVLVKTGMDEALCTYIRNDRPFLGICLGLQLLFEYSEENGPVKGLGLIPGVVGRFNSSNGFRVPHIGWNALQITKDSEILDEIEDRHVYFVHFYRAIPSDDNKERVSSTCNYGYDFIASIRRGNVHGVQFHPEKIQRPTQGKASKLAKRVRVSKARITLYIILDFIFYAPTVIACLDVRTNDKGDLVVTKGDQYDVREQTKENEVRNPGKPVELSGQYYKDGADEVSFLNITGFRDFPLGDLPMLQVLRHASQNVFVPLTVGGGIRDFTDANGRYYSSLEVASEYFRSGADKISIGTDAVYAAEEYLKTKVRSFTSLGLVKTGKSSLEQISRVYGNQFLDFTRTSNGYAYLVSGPNGEVYAWYQCTVNGGREGRPIGAYELAKAVEELGAGEILLNCIDCD
;
A
#
# COMPACT_ATOMS: atom_id res chain seq x y z
N SER A 1 -5.59 22.75 17.02
CA SER A 1 -4.16 22.74 16.63
C SER A 1 -4.06 22.29 15.18
N VAL A 2 -3.15 22.88 14.41
CA VAL A 2 -2.96 22.57 12.99
C VAL A 2 -1.74 21.67 12.80
N VAL A 3 -1.83 20.74 11.84
CA VAL A 3 -0.73 19.96 11.28
C VAL A 3 -0.57 20.35 9.81
N THR A 4 0.63 20.76 9.42
CA THR A 4 0.96 21.02 8.03
C THR A 4 1.38 19.70 7.38
N LEU A 5 0.77 19.34 6.25
CA LEU A 5 0.97 18.06 5.57
C LEU A 5 1.60 18.30 4.19
N LEU A 6 2.77 17.71 3.96
CA LEU A 6 3.42 17.73 2.65
C LEU A 6 2.95 16.54 1.80
N ASP A 7 2.02 16.78 0.89
CA ASP A 7 1.58 15.82 -0.12
C ASP A 7 2.21 16.18 -1.47
N TYR A 8 3.16 15.37 -1.94
CA TYR A 8 3.84 15.58 -3.23
C TYR A 8 3.10 14.93 -4.41
N GLY A 9 1.91 14.35 -4.17
CA GLY A 9 0.97 13.92 -5.21
C GLY A 9 0.94 12.42 -5.51
N ALA A 10 1.65 11.59 -4.73
CA ALA A 10 1.69 10.14 -4.89
C ALA A 10 1.18 9.37 -3.66
N GLY A 11 0.33 8.37 -3.91
CA GLY A 11 -0.05 7.33 -2.98
C GLY A 11 -1.28 7.66 -2.13
N ASN A 12 -1.50 6.86 -1.10
CA ASN A 12 -2.64 7.00 -0.19
C ASN A 12 -2.34 7.93 0.98
N VAL A 13 -2.46 9.25 0.77
CA VAL A 13 -2.41 10.21 1.88
C VAL A 13 -3.71 10.27 2.67
N ARG A 14 -4.79 9.61 2.20
CA ARG A 14 -6.12 9.68 2.81
C ARG A 14 -6.15 9.00 4.18
N SER A 15 -5.55 7.83 4.31
CA SER A 15 -5.44 7.12 5.60
C SER A 15 -4.80 8.00 6.68
N LEU A 16 -3.68 8.65 6.34
CA LEU A 16 -3.00 9.56 7.25
C LEU A 16 -3.86 10.80 7.58
N ARG A 17 -4.50 11.41 6.57
CA ARG A 17 -5.42 12.53 6.79
C ARG A 17 -6.56 12.16 7.74
N ASN A 18 -7.13 10.97 7.60
CA ASN A 18 -8.17 10.47 8.49
C ASN A 18 -7.64 10.25 9.92
N ALA A 19 -6.44 9.68 10.07
CA ALA A 19 -5.80 9.52 11.37
C ALA A 19 -5.54 10.87 12.06
N ILE A 20 -5.02 11.87 11.35
CA ILE A 20 -4.78 13.22 11.87
C ILE A 20 -6.08 13.87 12.35
N ARG A 21 -7.16 13.79 11.55
CA ARG A 21 -8.48 14.31 11.92
C ARG A 21 -9.10 13.56 13.09
N TYR A 22 -8.95 12.23 13.11
CA TYR A 22 -9.44 11.38 14.19
C TYR A 22 -8.82 11.77 15.55
N LEU A 23 -7.56 12.21 15.53
CA LEU A 23 -6.83 12.75 16.67
C LEU A 23 -7.22 14.19 17.05
N GLY A 24 -8.08 14.85 16.26
CA GLY A 24 -8.61 16.18 16.54
C GLY A 24 -7.75 17.33 16.02
N PHE A 25 -6.87 17.07 15.05
CA PHE A 25 -6.08 18.11 14.39
C PHE A 25 -6.72 18.55 13.07
N GLU A 26 -6.60 19.85 12.79
CA GLU A 26 -6.86 20.40 11.46
C GLU A 26 -5.63 20.20 10.57
N ILE A 27 -5.85 20.14 9.25
CA ILE A 27 -4.80 19.90 8.27
C ILE A 27 -4.67 21.11 7.35
N GLU A 28 -3.44 21.59 7.19
CA GLU A 28 -3.06 22.56 6.16
C GLU A 28 -2.12 21.88 5.16
N ASP A 29 -2.48 21.91 3.88
CA ASP A 29 -1.65 21.31 2.84
C ASP A 29 -0.51 22.26 2.44
N VAL A 30 0.70 21.71 2.32
CA VAL A 30 1.83 22.42 1.71
C VAL A 30 1.56 22.60 0.22
N ARG A 31 1.57 23.85 -0.25
CA ARG A 31 1.50 24.18 -1.69
C ARG A 31 2.76 24.87 -2.17
N THR A 32 3.48 25.51 -1.27
CA THR A 32 4.67 26.30 -1.56
C THR A 32 5.75 26.07 -0.48
N PRO A 33 7.02 26.37 -0.79
CA PRO A 33 8.10 26.34 0.21
C PRO A 33 7.82 27.21 1.45
N LYS A 34 7.02 28.28 1.31
CA LYS A 34 6.65 29.16 2.42
C LYS A 34 5.76 28.46 3.45
N ASP A 35 4.90 27.54 3.02
CA ASP A 35 4.01 26.80 3.93
C ASP A 35 4.83 25.91 4.85
N ILE A 36 5.89 25.28 4.32
CA ILE A 36 6.87 24.51 5.10
C ILE A 36 7.55 25.40 6.14
N LEU A 37 8.08 26.56 5.70
CA LEU A 37 8.79 27.49 6.58
C LEU A 37 7.88 28.14 7.64
N ASN A 38 6.56 28.14 7.46
CA ASN A 38 5.62 28.67 8.44
C ASN A 38 5.01 27.59 9.35
N ALA A 39 5.16 26.30 9.01
CA ALA A 39 4.51 25.20 9.70
C ALA A 39 4.89 25.07 11.19
N ASP A 40 3.93 25.15 12.10
CA ASP A 40 4.19 24.82 13.52
C ASP A 40 4.64 23.37 13.70
N ARG A 41 4.09 22.47 12.87
CA ARG A 41 4.32 21.03 12.86
C ARG A 41 4.19 20.53 11.44
N LEU A 42 5.18 19.81 10.94
CA LEU A 42 5.21 19.29 9.58
C LEU A 42 5.21 17.77 9.57
N ILE A 43 4.30 17.17 8.81
CA ILE A 43 4.34 15.74 8.49
C ILE A 43 4.62 15.60 7.01
N PHE A 44 5.61 14.77 6.68
CA PHE A 44 5.92 14.38 5.31
C PHE A 44 5.67 12.87 5.15
N PRO A 45 4.47 12.46 4.72
CA PRO A 45 4.25 11.11 4.24
C PRO A 45 4.94 10.91 2.91
N GLY A 46 5.43 9.71 2.64
CA GLY A 46 5.66 9.37 1.26
C GLY A 46 5.48 7.90 0.93
N VAL A 47 4.88 7.71 -0.23
CA VAL A 47 4.51 6.45 -0.85
C VAL A 47 4.87 6.60 -2.33
N GLY A 48 5.79 5.78 -2.82
CA GLY A 48 6.24 5.85 -4.21
C GLY A 48 7.75 5.76 -4.34
N ALA A 49 8.24 6.13 -5.52
CA ALA A 49 9.66 6.10 -5.83
C ALA A 49 10.42 7.32 -5.27
N PHE A 50 11.57 7.06 -4.67
CA PHE A 50 12.55 8.03 -4.15
C PHE A 50 12.96 9.06 -5.19
N ALA A 51 13.29 8.60 -6.40
CA ALA A 51 13.68 9.47 -7.51
C ALA A 51 12.57 10.47 -7.87
N SER A 52 11.34 9.98 -8.01
CA SER A 52 10.19 10.81 -8.37
C SER A 52 9.87 11.84 -7.28
N ALA A 53 9.97 11.45 -6.00
CA ALA A 53 9.77 12.39 -4.90
C ALA A 53 10.84 13.49 -4.88
N MET A 54 12.13 13.13 -4.98
CA MET A 54 13.21 14.12 -5.02
C MET A 54 13.11 15.06 -6.21
N ASP A 55 12.76 14.55 -7.40
CA ASP A 55 12.54 15.36 -8.60
C ASP A 55 11.46 16.43 -8.37
N VAL A 56 10.34 16.06 -7.73
CA VAL A 56 9.26 17.00 -7.42
C VAL A 56 9.71 18.03 -6.38
N LEU A 57 10.37 17.59 -5.30
CA LEU A 57 10.85 18.48 -4.24
C LEU A 57 11.84 19.52 -4.77
N VAL A 58 12.80 19.10 -5.60
CA VAL A 58 13.81 20.00 -6.19
C VAL A 58 13.15 20.96 -7.19
N LYS A 59 12.28 20.48 -8.09
CA LYS A 59 11.60 21.34 -9.08
C LYS A 59 10.72 22.40 -8.43
N THR A 60 10.19 22.13 -7.24
CA THR A 60 9.31 23.04 -6.50
C THR A 60 10.04 23.89 -5.46
N GLY A 61 11.35 23.66 -5.25
CA GLY A 61 12.14 24.30 -4.20
C GLY A 61 11.74 23.89 -2.78
N MET A 62 10.99 22.81 -2.62
CA MET A 62 10.56 22.29 -1.32
C MET A 62 11.70 21.59 -0.56
N ASP A 63 12.70 21.06 -1.28
CA ASP A 63 13.88 20.41 -0.70
C ASP A 63 14.71 21.35 0.17
N GLU A 64 14.97 22.58 -0.29
CA GLU A 64 15.70 23.60 0.47
C GLU A 64 14.91 24.05 1.71
N ALA A 65 13.60 24.24 1.56
CA ALA A 65 12.73 24.61 2.67
C ALA A 65 12.63 23.50 3.73
N LEU A 66 12.54 22.23 3.30
CA LEU A 66 12.59 21.07 4.20
C LEU A 66 13.91 21.01 4.95
N CYS A 67 15.04 21.13 4.25
CA CYS A 67 16.36 21.13 4.88
C CYS A 67 16.48 22.24 5.92
N THR A 68 15.98 23.44 5.61
CA THR A 68 16.00 24.59 6.52
C THR A 68 15.11 24.33 7.75
N TYR A 69 13.88 23.86 7.54
CA TYR A 69 12.94 23.52 8.60
C TYR A 69 13.52 22.49 9.59
N ILE A 70 14.06 21.40 9.04
CA ILE A 70 14.60 20.27 9.82
C ILE A 70 15.89 20.65 10.54
N ARG A 71 16.78 21.43 9.92
CA ARG A 71 18.02 21.92 10.57
C ARG A 71 17.74 22.85 11.74
N ASN A 72 16.63 23.59 11.70
CA ASN A 72 16.17 24.44 12.80
C ASN A 72 15.47 23.66 13.93
N ASP A 73 15.55 22.32 13.92
CA ASP A 73 14.99 21.43 14.95
C ASP A 73 13.50 21.66 15.22
N ARG A 74 12.74 21.94 14.14
CA ARG A 74 11.30 22.13 14.22
C ARG A 74 10.56 20.80 14.17
N PRO A 75 9.36 20.70 14.75
CA PRO A 75 8.63 19.44 14.83
C PRO A 75 8.34 18.85 13.45
N PHE A 76 9.01 17.74 13.14
CA PHE A 76 8.94 17.06 11.86
C PHE A 76 8.71 15.56 12.05
N LEU A 77 7.83 14.98 11.24
CA LEU A 77 7.66 13.53 11.12
C LEU A 77 7.72 13.10 9.66
N GLY A 78 8.77 12.36 9.29
CA GLY A 78 8.88 11.66 8.00
C GLY A 78 8.34 10.24 8.09
N ILE A 79 7.41 9.85 7.20
CA ILE A 79 6.79 8.52 7.21
C ILE A 79 7.17 7.77 5.93
N CYS A 80 7.64 6.54 6.08
CA CYS A 80 8.09 5.64 5.01
C CYS A 80 9.10 6.32 4.08
N LEU A 81 8.71 6.74 2.88
CA LEU A 81 9.59 7.48 1.98
C LEU A 81 10.06 8.81 2.61
N GLY A 82 9.23 9.47 3.40
CA GLY A 82 9.61 10.69 4.12
C GLY A 82 10.79 10.50 5.08
N LEU A 83 10.95 9.30 5.67
CA LEU A 83 12.15 8.92 6.43
C LEU A 83 13.33 8.69 5.47
N GLN A 84 13.12 7.92 4.41
CA GLN A 84 14.17 7.53 3.47
C GLN A 84 14.84 8.75 2.83
N LEU A 85 14.07 9.77 2.47
CA LEU A 85 14.57 11.00 1.85
C LEU A 85 15.51 11.79 2.76
N LEU A 86 15.52 11.56 4.08
CA LEU A 86 16.47 12.19 5.00
C LEU A 86 17.92 11.71 4.80
N PHE A 87 18.11 10.53 4.21
CA PHE A 87 19.43 9.94 3.96
C PHE A 87 20.13 10.58 2.77
N GLU A 88 21.41 10.26 2.59
CA GLU A 88 22.24 10.85 1.53
C GLU A 88 21.88 10.32 0.14
N TYR A 89 21.63 9.01 0.04
CA TYR A 89 21.38 8.36 -1.24
C TYR A 89 20.35 7.24 -1.15
N SER A 90 19.70 6.93 -2.27
CA SER A 90 19.01 5.66 -2.50
C SER A 90 19.58 4.95 -3.72
N GLU A 91 19.56 3.62 -3.70
CA GLU A 91 19.92 2.77 -4.83
C GLU A 91 18.74 2.50 -5.78
N GLU A 92 17.55 3.02 -5.47
CA GLU A 92 16.34 2.76 -6.26
C GLU A 92 16.48 3.30 -7.69
N ASN A 93 16.54 2.37 -8.65
CA ASN A 93 16.73 2.67 -10.07
C ASN A 93 18.02 3.45 -10.38
N GLY A 94 19.06 3.24 -9.58
CA GLY A 94 20.35 3.94 -9.67
C GLY A 94 20.61 4.84 -8.46
N PRO A 95 21.83 5.40 -8.32
CA PRO A 95 22.15 6.28 -7.20
C PRO A 95 21.42 7.62 -7.33
N VAL A 96 20.46 7.86 -6.43
CA VAL A 96 19.71 9.12 -6.35
C VAL A 96 20.07 9.82 -5.04
N LYS A 97 20.38 11.12 -5.11
CA LYS A 97 20.69 11.93 -3.93
C LYS A 97 19.41 12.31 -3.17
N GLY A 98 19.39 12.08 -1.86
CA GLY A 98 18.35 12.55 -0.95
C GLY A 98 18.63 13.94 -0.38
N LEU A 99 17.98 14.29 0.73
CA LEU A 99 18.19 15.56 1.44
C LEU A 99 19.55 15.63 2.14
N GLY A 100 20.20 14.48 2.39
CA GLY A 100 21.54 14.42 2.99
C GLY A 100 21.61 14.98 4.42
N LEU A 101 20.58 14.72 5.22
CA LEU A 101 20.49 15.15 6.63
C LEU A 101 20.96 14.06 7.61
N ILE A 102 21.02 12.82 7.14
CA ILE A 102 21.47 11.63 7.88
C ILE A 102 22.45 10.85 6.98
N PRO A 103 23.65 10.50 7.47
CA PRO A 103 24.58 9.67 6.72
C PRO A 103 24.00 8.29 6.39
N GLY A 104 24.24 7.82 5.17
CA GLY A 104 23.91 6.46 4.76
C GLY A 104 23.10 6.34 3.48
N VAL A 105 22.92 5.08 3.07
CA VAL A 105 22.30 4.70 1.79
C VAL A 105 21.05 3.86 2.04
N VAL A 106 19.97 4.22 1.35
CA VAL A 106 18.71 3.49 1.28
C VAL A 106 18.81 2.45 0.16
N GLY A 107 19.28 1.25 0.51
CA GLY A 107 19.47 0.14 -0.43
C GLY A 107 18.30 -0.85 -0.48
N ARG A 108 18.28 -1.76 -1.46
CA ARG A 108 17.19 -2.75 -1.65
C ARG A 108 17.35 -3.98 -0.77
N PHE A 109 16.26 -4.57 -0.27
CA PHE A 109 16.31 -5.86 0.43
C PHE A 109 16.97 -6.96 -0.41
N ASN A 110 17.78 -7.80 0.24
CA ASN A 110 18.44 -8.92 -0.40
C ASN A 110 17.55 -10.17 -0.30
N SER A 111 17.03 -10.64 -1.43
CA SER A 111 16.19 -11.84 -1.53
C SER A 111 17.00 -13.15 -1.59
N SER A 112 18.33 -13.09 -1.68
CA SER A 112 19.20 -14.28 -1.83
C SER A 112 19.10 -15.28 -0.67
N ASN A 113 18.67 -14.82 0.51
CA ASN A 113 18.53 -15.67 1.70
C ASN A 113 17.12 -16.27 1.85
N GLY A 114 16.29 -16.23 0.80
CA GLY A 114 14.96 -16.84 0.80
C GLY A 114 13.84 -15.97 1.39
N PHE A 115 14.12 -14.71 1.74
CA PHE A 115 13.10 -13.76 2.18
C PHE A 115 12.36 -13.17 0.98
N ARG A 116 11.04 -12.97 1.14
CA ARG A 116 10.22 -12.27 0.15
C ARG A 116 10.56 -10.79 0.17
N VAL A 117 10.69 -10.20 -1.00
CA VAL A 117 10.99 -8.78 -1.17
C VAL A 117 9.93 -8.25 -2.14
N PRO A 118 9.08 -7.30 -1.73
CA PRO A 118 9.22 -6.36 -0.62
C PRO A 118 8.92 -6.96 0.77
N HIS A 119 9.35 -6.26 1.82
CA HIS A 119 8.88 -6.52 3.19
C HIS A 119 7.46 -5.95 3.31
N ILE A 120 6.46 -6.85 3.32
CA ILE A 120 5.04 -6.54 3.51
C ILE A 120 4.55 -7.28 4.74
N GLY A 121 4.02 -6.54 5.71
CA GLY A 121 3.33 -7.11 6.87
C GLY A 121 3.63 -6.41 8.19
N TRP A 122 3.15 -7.04 9.26
CA TRP A 122 3.32 -6.58 10.63
C TRP A 122 4.60 -7.15 11.23
N ASN A 123 5.51 -6.28 11.69
CA ASN A 123 6.80 -6.71 12.24
C ASN A 123 7.15 -5.91 13.50
N ALA A 124 7.91 -6.53 14.40
CA ALA A 124 8.21 -6.01 15.73
C ALA A 124 9.42 -5.07 15.74
N LEU A 125 9.28 -3.93 16.41
CA LEU A 125 10.37 -2.99 16.64
C LEU A 125 11.29 -3.43 17.78
N GLN A 126 12.59 -3.27 17.56
CA GLN A 126 13.63 -3.30 18.57
C GLN A 126 13.99 -1.85 18.92
N ILE A 127 13.43 -1.33 20.01
CA ILE A 127 13.71 0.03 20.47
C ILE A 127 15.12 0.07 21.05
N THR A 128 15.97 0.92 20.48
CA THR A 128 17.37 1.07 20.89
C THR A 128 17.59 2.31 21.75
N LYS A 129 16.70 3.31 21.67
CA LYS A 129 16.71 4.54 22.47
C LYS A 129 15.29 5.03 22.75
N ASP A 130 15.09 5.70 23.89
CA ASP A 130 13.83 6.40 24.19
C ASP A 130 13.48 7.38 23.08
N SER A 131 12.27 7.27 22.54
CA SER A 131 11.91 7.88 21.26
C SER A 131 10.78 8.89 21.37
N GLU A 132 10.14 9.01 22.53
CA GLU A 132 8.88 9.73 22.81
C GLU A 132 7.68 9.22 22.00
N ILE A 133 7.83 8.99 20.70
CA ILE A 133 6.76 8.52 19.81
C ILE A 133 6.50 7.01 19.96
N LEU A 134 7.49 6.21 20.37
CA LEU A 134 7.37 4.75 20.50
C LEU A 134 7.22 4.28 21.96
N ASP A 135 7.25 5.19 22.93
CA ASP A 135 7.38 4.84 24.35
C ASP A 135 6.10 4.19 24.93
N GLU A 136 4.95 4.29 24.23
CA GLU A 136 3.67 3.68 24.61
C GLU A 136 3.23 2.53 23.67
N ILE A 137 4.09 2.08 22.74
CA ILE A 137 3.78 0.93 21.89
C ILE A 137 4.18 -0.36 22.64
N GLU A 138 3.24 -0.93 23.40
CA GLU A 138 3.50 -2.05 24.33
C GLU A 138 3.99 -3.33 23.60
N ASP A 139 3.40 -3.69 22.45
CA ASP A 139 3.77 -4.92 21.70
C ASP A 139 4.54 -4.68 20.40
N ARG A 140 4.87 -3.42 20.08
CA ARG A 140 5.84 -2.98 19.06
C ARG A 140 5.63 -3.51 17.63
N HIS A 141 4.51 -4.15 17.28
CA HIS A 141 4.22 -4.58 15.92
C HIS A 141 3.63 -3.43 15.10
N VAL A 142 4.26 -3.13 13.97
CA VAL A 142 3.87 -2.03 13.09
C VAL A 142 3.89 -2.51 11.64
N TYR A 143 3.07 -1.87 10.79
CA TYR A 143 2.93 -2.27 9.40
C TYR A 143 4.03 -1.68 8.52
N PHE A 144 4.75 -2.57 7.83
CA PHE A 144 5.78 -2.24 6.85
C PHE A 144 5.34 -2.63 5.44
N VAL A 145 5.69 -1.80 4.46
CA VAL A 145 5.49 -2.07 3.02
C VAL A 145 6.60 -1.37 2.22
N HIS A 146 7.73 -2.05 2.04
CA HIS A 146 8.92 -1.44 1.42
C HIS A 146 9.92 -2.42 0.77
N PHE A 147 10.48 -2.04 -0.37
CA PHE A 147 11.64 -2.68 -1.01
C PHE A 147 12.97 -2.21 -0.46
N TYR A 148 13.04 -0.95 -0.04
CA TYR A 148 14.28 -0.28 0.31
C TYR A 148 14.31 0.09 1.79
N ARG A 149 15.50 0.12 2.35
CA ARG A 149 15.74 0.29 3.78
C ARG A 149 17.14 0.86 4.01
N ALA A 150 17.27 1.72 5.01
CA ALA A 150 18.55 2.17 5.54
C ALA A 150 19.05 1.20 6.62
N ILE A 151 20.37 1.02 6.69
CA ILE A 151 21.02 0.10 7.64
C ILE A 151 21.73 0.92 8.74
N PRO A 152 21.67 0.50 10.01
CA PRO A 152 22.44 1.14 11.07
C PRO A 152 23.95 1.12 10.79
N SER A 153 24.62 2.23 11.06
CA SER A 153 26.07 2.38 10.94
C SER A 153 26.62 3.27 12.05
N ASP A 154 27.95 3.29 12.22
CA ASP A 154 28.59 4.19 13.18
C ASP A 154 28.30 5.68 12.90
N ASP A 155 28.12 6.05 11.63
CA ASP A 155 27.86 7.43 11.21
C ASP A 155 26.43 7.90 11.51
N ASN A 156 25.48 6.96 11.64
CA ASN A 156 24.07 7.27 11.86
C ASN A 156 23.51 6.78 13.21
N LYS A 157 24.28 6.04 14.01
CA LYS A 157 23.85 5.47 15.31
C LYS A 157 23.26 6.48 16.29
N GLU A 158 23.70 7.74 16.22
CA GLU A 158 23.14 8.79 17.07
C GLU A 158 21.72 9.19 16.69
N ARG A 159 21.33 8.94 15.44
CA ARG A 159 19.98 9.22 14.93
C ARG A 159 19.03 8.04 15.09
N VAL A 160 19.52 6.80 15.14
CA VAL A 160 18.65 5.61 15.20
C VAL A 160 17.93 5.54 16.56
N SER A 161 16.61 5.42 16.53
CA SER A 161 15.78 5.24 17.75
C SER A 161 15.18 3.84 17.86
N SER A 162 14.95 3.15 16.73
CA SER A 162 14.61 1.73 16.72
C SER A 162 15.09 1.05 15.45
N THR A 163 15.32 -0.26 15.56
CA THR A 163 15.60 -1.16 14.44
C THR A 163 14.46 -2.18 14.30
N CYS A 164 14.43 -2.88 13.19
CA CYS A 164 13.56 -4.04 12.98
C CYS A 164 14.36 -5.10 12.21
N ASN A 165 14.07 -6.37 12.47
CA ASN A 165 14.75 -7.48 11.81
C ASN A 165 13.84 -8.08 10.72
N TYR A 166 14.34 -8.14 9.50
CA TYR A 166 13.71 -8.86 8.39
C TYR A 166 14.80 -9.56 7.58
N GLY A 167 15.29 -10.66 8.14
CA GLY A 167 16.50 -11.37 7.68
C GLY A 167 17.80 -10.71 8.12
N TYR A 168 17.78 -9.39 8.34
CA TYR A 168 18.83 -8.58 8.93
C TYR A 168 18.24 -7.29 9.50
N ASP A 169 19.03 -6.60 10.32
CA ASP A 169 18.60 -5.38 10.98
C ASP A 169 18.58 -4.19 10.00
N PHE A 170 17.50 -3.43 10.06
CA PHE A 170 17.37 -2.16 9.36
C PHE A 170 16.82 -1.07 10.30
N ILE A 171 17.02 0.19 9.93
CA ILE A 171 16.54 1.34 10.69
C ILE A 171 15.02 1.41 10.53
N ALA A 172 14.29 1.20 11.63
CA ALA A 172 12.85 1.32 11.64
C ALA A 172 12.38 2.72 12.04
N SER A 173 13.17 3.44 12.85
CA SER A 173 12.93 4.84 13.14
C SER A 173 14.20 5.63 13.49
N ILE A 174 14.13 6.93 13.29
CA ILE A 174 15.15 7.90 13.70
C ILE A 174 14.58 8.99 14.60
N ARG A 175 15.46 9.63 15.36
CA ARG A 175 15.19 10.80 16.17
C ARG A 175 16.41 11.72 16.28
N ARG A 176 16.19 13.02 16.17
CA ARG A 176 17.13 14.08 16.59
C ARG A 176 16.33 15.30 17.02
N GLY A 177 16.38 15.65 18.31
CA GLY A 177 15.56 16.75 18.83
C GLY A 177 14.07 16.51 18.55
N ASN A 178 13.44 17.42 17.81
CA ASN A 178 12.03 17.34 17.38
C ASN A 178 11.84 16.74 15.98
N VAL A 179 12.91 16.22 15.37
CA VAL A 179 12.89 15.57 14.06
C VAL A 179 12.77 14.07 14.26
N HIS A 180 11.67 13.51 13.78
CA HIS A 180 11.38 12.09 13.83
C HIS A 180 11.19 11.53 12.42
N GLY A 181 11.50 10.26 12.25
CA GLY A 181 11.17 9.53 11.03
C GLY A 181 10.91 8.07 11.32
N VAL A 182 9.95 7.47 10.61
CA VAL A 182 9.55 6.06 10.77
C VAL A 182 9.47 5.39 9.41
N GLN A 183 9.95 4.16 9.32
CA GLN A 183 9.90 3.36 8.08
C GLN A 183 8.54 2.68 7.90
N PHE A 184 7.87 2.39 9.01
CA PHE A 184 6.52 1.84 9.05
C PHE A 184 5.45 2.93 8.87
N HIS A 185 4.20 2.51 8.68
CA HIS A 185 3.05 3.39 8.52
C HIS A 185 2.25 3.51 9.83
N PRO A 186 2.45 4.56 10.64
CA PRO A 186 1.77 4.72 11.93
C PRO A 186 0.26 4.98 11.80
N GLU A 187 -0.20 5.42 10.62
CA GLU A 187 -1.62 5.51 10.29
C GLU A 187 -2.27 4.13 10.10
N LYS A 188 -1.45 3.06 9.99
CA LYS A 188 -1.91 1.68 9.93
C LYS A 188 -1.87 1.02 11.31
N ILE A 189 -3.04 0.59 11.78
CA ILE A 189 -3.29 0.20 13.17
C ILE A 189 -4.05 -1.13 13.16
N GLN A 190 -3.39 -2.21 13.60
CA GLN A 190 -4.02 -3.50 13.88
C GLN A 190 -4.90 -3.36 15.12
N ARG A 191 -6.09 -3.97 15.14
CA ARG A 191 -6.92 -4.05 16.35
C ARG A 191 -6.73 -5.40 17.03
N PRO A 192 -6.63 -5.45 18.37
CA PRO A 192 -6.60 -6.72 19.08
C PRO A 192 -7.88 -7.52 18.82
N THR A 193 -7.71 -8.81 18.53
CA THR A 193 -8.81 -9.78 18.50
C THR A 193 -9.35 -9.95 19.93
N GLN A 194 -10.66 -9.70 20.09
CA GLN A 194 -11.46 -9.73 21.32
C GLN A 194 -10.79 -10.21 22.63
N GLY A 195 -10.59 -9.27 23.56
CA GLY A 195 -10.18 -9.59 24.93
C GLY A 195 -9.95 -8.35 25.80
N LYS A 196 -11.00 -7.57 26.03
CA LYS A 196 -11.05 -6.19 26.57
C LYS A 196 -10.98 -5.16 25.44
N ALA A 197 -12.06 -4.40 25.29
CA ALA A 197 -12.03 -3.18 24.51
C ALA A 197 -11.05 -2.21 25.18
N SER A 198 -9.78 -2.22 24.77
CA SER A 198 -8.89 -1.13 25.10
C SER A 198 -9.46 0.10 24.39
N LYS A 199 -9.95 1.04 25.21
CA LYS A 199 -10.24 2.39 24.74
C LYS A 199 -8.97 2.84 24.02
N LEU A 200 -9.08 3.20 22.75
CA LEU A 200 -8.07 4.02 22.10
C LEU A 200 -8.04 5.34 22.89
N ALA A 201 -7.21 5.40 23.93
CA ALA A 201 -7.20 6.51 24.86
C ALA A 201 -6.51 7.67 24.15
N LYS A 202 -7.32 8.62 23.69
CA LYS A 202 -6.86 9.92 23.20
C LYS A 202 -6.02 10.60 24.29
N ARG A 203 -4.71 10.48 24.22
CA ARG A 203 -3.78 11.34 24.95
C ARG A 203 -2.84 11.98 23.95
N VAL A 204 -3.31 12.99 23.22
CA VAL A 204 -2.40 13.90 22.55
C VAL A 204 -1.87 14.87 23.61
N ARG A 205 -0.62 14.72 24.05
CA ARG A 205 0.02 15.72 24.91
C ARG A 205 0.60 16.81 24.03
N VAL A 206 -0.25 17.78 23.64
CA VAL A 206 0.21 18.98 22.93
C VAL A 206 0.92 19.89 23.93
N SER A 207 2.24 19.83 23.99
CA SER A 207 3.01 21.00 24.42
C SER A 207 3.23 21.90 23.19
N LYS A 208 3.35 23.22 23.40
CA LYS A 208 3.55 24.20 22.32
C LYS A 208 4.77 23.94 21.43
N ALA A 209 5.63 22.97 21.78
CA ALA A 209 6.89 22.67 21.11
C ALA A 209 7.06 21.21 20.63
N ARG A 210 6.11 20.29 20.86
CA ARG A 210 6.30 18.85 20.58
C ARG A 210 5.20 18.25 19.70
N ILE A 211 5.60 17.36 18.79
CA ILE A 211 4.72 16.35 18.19
C ILE A 211 4.94 15.09 19.02
N THR A 212 3.92 14.67 19.76
CA THR A 212 3.90 13.31 20.32
C THR A 212 2.63 12.65 19.84
N LEU A 213 2.79 11.74 18.87
CA LEU A 213 1.72 10.93 18.33
C LEU A 213 1.59 9.70 19.23
N TYR A 214 0.52 9.65 20.03
CA TYR A 214 0.26 8.53 20.93
C TYR A 214 -0.76 7.60 20.28
N ILE A 215 -0.33 6.38 19.96
CA ILE A 215 -1.20 5.29 19.49
C ILE A 215 -0.95 4.11 20.42
N ILE A 216 -1.99 3.70 21.15
CA ILE A 216 -1.96 2.54 22.05
C ILE A 216 -2.41 1.31 21.24
N LEU A 217 -1.57 0.27 21.22
CA LEU A 217 -1.79 -1.01 20.52
C LEU A 217 -1.52 -2.15 21.50
N ASP A 218 -2.46 -3.10 21.62
CA ASP A 218 -2.30 -4.36 22.38
C ASP A 218 -2.25 -5.56 21.41
N PHE A 219 -1.30 -6.50 21.64
CA PHE A 219 -1.03 -7.87 21.11
C PHE A 219 -1.27 -8.14 19.59
N ILE A 220 -0.38 -8.80 18.81
CA ILE A 220 0.05 -10.24 18.86
C ILE A 220 1.38 -10.45 18.08
N PHE A 221 2.12 -11.52 18.45
CA PHE A 221 3.26 -12.20 17.80
C PHE A 221 3.28 -12.19 16.25
N TYR A 222 4.47 -12.45 15.65
CA TYR A 222 4.66 -12.77 14.22
C TYR A 222 3.60 -13.79 13.75
N ALA A 223 2.47 -13.27 13.27
CA ALA A 223 1.29 -14.02 12.92
C ALA A 223 1.22 -14.10 11.41
N PRO A 224 0.69 -15.21 10.86
CA PRO A 224 0.30 -15.23 9.46
C PRO A 224 -0.66 -14.05 9.19
N THR A 225 -0.36 -13.20 8.21
CA THR A 225 -1.24 -12.12 7.80
C THR A 225 -2.60 -12.69 7.38
N VAL A 226 -3.66 -12.28 8.07
CA VAL A 226 -5.04 -12.65 7.73
C VAL A 226 -5.69 -11.54 6.93
N ILE A 227 -5.85 -11.78 5.63
CA ILE A 227 -6.51 -10.86 4.69
C ILE A 227 -7.99 -11.20 4.63
N ALA A 228 -8.86 -10.27 5.01
CA ALA A 228 -10.30 -10.43 4.89
C ALA A 228 -10.78 -9.88 3.55
N CYS A 229 -11.45 -10.72 2.75
CA CYS A 229 -11.88 -10.37 1.40
C CYS A 229 -13.41 -10.18 1.34
N LEU A 230 -13.87 -9.21 0.53
CA LEU A 230 -15.28 -9.04 0.19
C LEU A 230 -15.48 -8.70 -1.28
N ASP A 231 -16.53 -9.29 -1.85
CA ASP A 231 -17.05 -8.92 -3.16
C ASP A 231 -17.86 -7.62 -3.07
N VAL A 232 -17.63 -6.72 -4.02
CA VAL A 232 -18.46 -5.54 -4.23
C VAL A 232 -19.18 -5.67 -5.55
N ARG A 233 -20.50 -5.88 -5.48
CA ARG A 233 -21.41 -6.10 -6.61
C ARG A 233 -22.43 -4.96 -6.71
N THR A 234 -23.09 -4.88 -7.85
CA THR A 234 -24.26 -4.03 -8.07
C THR A 234 -25.52 -4.89 -8.10
N ASN A 235 -26.58 -4.51 -7.39
CA ASN A 235 -27.89 -5.17 -7.46
C ASN A 235 -28.74 -4.61 -8.62
N ASP A 236 -29.93 -5.19 -8.84
CA ASP A 236 -30.88 -4.76 -9.89
C ASP A 236 -31.33 -3.29 -9.77
N LYS A 237 -31.18 -2.68 -8.59
CA LYS A 237 -31.53 -1.28 -8.32
C LYS A 237 -30.35 -0.32 -8.54
N GLY A 238 -29.16 -0.84 -8.86
CA GLY A 238 -27.94 -0.05 -8.99
C GLY A 238 -27.18 0.17 -7.67
N ASP A 239 -27.64 -0.40 -6.55
CA ASP A 239 -26.98 -0.26 -5.24
C ASP A 239 -25.77 -1.19 -5.13
N LEU A 240 -24.76 -0.74 -4.37
CA LEU A 240 -23.61 -1.57 -4.02
C LEU A 240 -23.94 -2.54 -2.88
N VAL A 241 -23.66 -3.82 -3.09
CA VAL A 241 -23.95 -4.90 -2.13
C VAL A 241 -22.75 -5.85 -1.97
N VAL A 242 -22.68 -6.51 -0.82
CA VAL A 242 -21.83 -7.69 -0.59
C VAL A 242 -22.74 -8.91 -0.56
N THR A 243 -22.34 -9.99 -1.21
CA THR A 243 -23.09 -11.26 -1.19
C THR A 243 -22.20 -12.40 -0.70
N LYS A 244 -22.73 -13.22 0.22
CA LYS A 244 -22.30 -14.60 0.40
C LYS A 244 -23.55 -15.47 0.34
N GLY A 245 -23.96 -15.86 -0.87
CA GLY A 245 -25.17 -16.65 -1.12
C GLY A 245 -26.49 -15.89 -0.88
N ASP A 246 -27.27 -15.68 -1.93
CA ASP A 246 -28.60 -15.07 -1.90
C ASP A 246 -29.68 -15.99 -1.29
N GLN A 247 -29.45 -16.50 -0.07
CA GLN A 247 -30.47 -17.18 0.73
C GLN A 247 -30.60 -16.63 2.15
N TYR A 248 -30.49 -15.32 2.33
CA TYR A 248 -31.18 -14.67 3.45
C TYR A 248 -31.85 -13.40 2.93
N ASP A 249 -33.17 -13.46 2.93
CA ASP A 249 -34.10 -12.44 2.45
C ASP A 249 -33.94 -11.16 3.28
N VAL A 250 -33.15 -10.20 2.78
CA VAL A 250 -33.00 -8.86 3.40
C VAL A 250 -34.13 -7.93 2.95
N ARG A 251 -35.36 -8.44 2.90
CA ARG A 251 -36.58 -7.65 2.71
C ARG A 251 -37.28 -7.51 4.05
N GLU A 252 -36.79 -6.61 4.90
CA GLU A 252 -37.68 -6.04 5.90
C GLU A 252 -38.67 -5.10 5.21
N GLN A 253 -39.96 -5.42 5.37
CA GLN A 253 -41.08 -4.66 4.81
C GLN A 253 -41.24 -3.34 5.57
N THR A 254 -40.71 -2.24 5.04
CA THR A 254 -41.14 -0.88 5.42
C THR A 254 -41.54 -0.05 4.20
N LYS A 255 -42.63 0.70 4.37
CA LYS A 255 -43.52 1.24 3.32
C LYS A 255 -43.04 2.53 2.62
N GLU A 256 -41.77 2.90 2.69
CA GLU A 256 -41.28 4.13 2.06
C GLU A 256 -40.07 3.87 1.18
N ASN A 257 -40.20 4.25 -0.10
CA ASN A 257 -39.18 4.19 -1.14
C ASN A 257 -38.04 5.21 -0.90
N GLU A 258 -37.37 5.16 0.24
CA GLU A 258 -36.13 5.89 0.46
C GLU A 258 -34.93 4.95 0.29
N VAL A 259 -34.18 5.14 -0.80
CA VAL A 259 -32.85 4.53 -0.94
C VAL A 259 -31.88 5.41 -0.15
N ARG A 260 -31.40 4.91 0.99
CA ARG A 260 -30.29 5.53 1.72
C ARG A 260 -29.22 4.53 2.17
N ASN A 261 -28.00 4.99 1.93
CA ASN A 261 -26.70 4.70 2.55
C ASN A 261 -25.84 3.53 2.03
N PRO A 262 -24.53 3.73 1.76
CA PRO A 262 -23.56 2.71 1.29
C PRO A 262 -23.18 1.65 2.35
N GLY A 263 -24.15 1.24 3.17
CA GLY A 263 -24.01 0.37 4.35
C GLY A 263 -24.00 -1.14 4.08
N LYS A 264 -23.26 -1.64 3.09
CA LYS A 264 -22.99 -3.10 2.99
C LYS A 264 -21.49 -3.41 2.85
N PRO A 265 -20.76 -2.90 1.85
CA PRO A 265 -19.30 -3.08 1.81
C PRO A 265 -18.55 -2.31 2.90
N VAL A 266 -18.96 -1.06 3.16
CA VAL A 266 -18.32 -0.20 4.16
C VAL A 266 -18.51 -0.74 5.57
N GLU A 267 -19.72 -1.20 5.90
CA GLU A 267 -20.01 -1.80 7.20
C GLU A 267 -19.27 -3.13 7.40
N LEU A 268 -19.28 -4.01 6.39
CA LEU A 268 -18.59 -5.30 6.48
C LEU A 268 -17.07 -5.14 6.59
N SER A 269 -16.45 -4.25 5.81
CA SER A 269 -15.02 -3.94 5.96
C SER A 269 -14.69 -3.37 7.35
N GLY A 270 -15.56 -2.50 7.88
CA GLY A 270 -15.48 -2.04 9.26
C GLY A 270 -15.61 -3.18 10.29
N GLN A 271 -16.43 -4.18 10.01
CA GLN A 271 -16.59 -5.36 10.86
C GLN A 271 -15.37 -6.28 10.78
N TYR A 272 -14.84 -6.59 9.60
CA TYR A 272 -13.59 -7.34 9.43
C TYR A 272 -12.44 -6.70 10.19
N TYR A 273 -12.31 -5.37 10.12
CA TYR A 273 -11.31 -4.66 10.89
C TYR A 273 -11.51 -4.81 12.41
N LYS A 274 -12.75 -4.71 12.91
CA LYS A 274 -13.05 -4.92 14.33
C LYS A 274 -12.80 -6.35 14.78
N ASP A 275 -12.97 -7.32 13.88
CA ASP A 275 -12.73 -8.74 14.14
C ASP A 275 -11.25 -9.13 14.01
N GLY A 276 -10.37 -8.17 13.71
CA GLY A 276 -8.92 -8.35 13.73
C GLY A 276 -8.29 -8.72 12.38
N ALA A 277 -8.94 -8.38 11.26
CA ALA A 277 -8.31 -8.51 9.94
C ALA A 277 -7.06 -7.62 9.83
N ASP A 278 -5.97 -8.18 9.30
CA ASP A 278 -4.69 -7.49 9.13
C ASP A 278 -4.67 -6.61 7.89
N GLU A 279 -5.55 -6.89 6.94
CA GLU A 279 -5.79 -6.20 5.68
C GLU A 279 -7.22 -6.50 5.21
N VAL A 280 -7.83 -5.55 4.49
CA VAL A 280 -9.15 -5.74 3.87
C VAL A 280 -9.05 -5.59 2.35
N SER A 281 -9.47 -6.62 1.63
CA SER A 281 -9.48 -6.67 0.17
C SER A 281 -10.89 -6.55 -0.39
N PHE A 282 -11.08 -5.58 -1.30
CA PHE A 282 -12.32 -5.36 -2.03
C PHE A 282 -12.18 -5.89 -3.46
N LEU A 283 -12.96 -6.90 -3.82
CA LEU A 283 -13.06 -7.40 -5.18
C LEU A 283 -14.19 -6.65 -5.90
N ASN A 284 -13.80 -5.61 -6.62
CA ASN A 284 -14.70 -4.80 -7.43
C ASN A 284 -15.08 -5.55 -8.72
N ILE A 285 -16.27 -6.13 -8.69
CA ILE A 285 -16.88 -6.83 -9.83
C ILE A 285 -18.08 -6.05 -10.39
N THR A 286 -18.12 -4.75 -10.11
CA THR A 286 -19.15 -3.86 -10.64
C THR A 286 -18.94 -3.57 -12.12
N GLY A 287 -20.04 -3.41 -12.86
CA GLY A 287 -20.06 -3.15 -14.29
C GLY A 287 -20.02 -1.67 -14.69
N PHE A 288 -19.51 -0.76 -13.86
CA PHE A 288 -19.63 0.70 -14.06
C PHE A 288 -18.61 1.29 -15.05
N ARG A 289 -18.41 0.65 -16.21
CA ARG A 289 -17.41 1.11 -17.21
C ARG A 289 -17.82 2.37 -17.96
N ASP A 290 -19.10 2.71 -17.93
CA ASP A 290 -19.65 3.86 -18.67
C ASP A 290 -19.60 5.17 -17.88
N PHE A 291 -19.25 5.12 -16.59
CA PHE A 291 -19.18 6.31 -15.73
C PHE A 291 -17.83 7.01 -15.86
N PRO A 292 -17.79 8.36 -15.74
CA PRO A 292 -16.55 9.08 -15.53
C PRO A 292 -15.79 8.51 -14.32
N LEU A 293 -14.46 8.48 -14.40
CA LEU A 293 -13.61 7.86 -13.38
C LEU A 293 -13.91 8.37 -11.95
N GLY A 294 -14.11 9.69 -11.78
CA GLY A 294 -14.37 10.29 -10.48
C GLY A 294 -15.70 9.87 -9.83
N ASP A 295 -16.64 9.36 -10.63
CA ASP A 295 -17.99 8.98 -10.23
C ASP A 295 -18.13 7.47 -9.97
N LEU A 296 -17.05 6.70 -10.13
CA LEU A 296 -17.07 5.27 -9.87
C LEU A 296 -17.50 4.99 -8.41
N PRO A 297 -18.60 4.24 -8.19
CA PRO A 297 -19.12 3.98 -6.84
C PRO A 297 -18.10 3.30 -5.90
N MET A 298 -17.20 2.48 -6.44
CA MET A 298 -16.13 1.83 -5.68
C MET A 298 -15.17 2.85 -5.01
N LEU A 299 -14.93 4.00 -5.64
CA LEU A 299 -14.13 5.06 -5.03
C LEU A 299 -14.80 5.60 -3.77
N GLN A 300 -16.14 5.73 -3.79
CA GLN A 300 -16.88 6.13 -2.59
C GLN A 300 -16.78 5.07 -1.49
N VAL A 301 -16.86 3.77 -1.83
CA VAL A 301 -16.66 2.70 -0.83
C VAL A 301 -15.32 2.85 -0.12
N LEU A 302 -14.21 3.00 -0.86
CA LEU A 302 -12.89 3.20 -0.26
C LEU A 302 -12.82 4.49 0.56
N ARG A 303 -13.42 5.58 0.05
CA ARG A 303 -13.43 6.88 0.74
C ARG A 303 -14.12 6.82 2.09
N HIS A 304 -15.17 6.01 2.23
CA HIS A 304 -15.91 5.82 3.47
C HIS A 304 -15.27 4.75 4.36
N ALA A 305 -14.80 3.63 3.79
CA ALA A 305 -14.11 2.58 4.55
C ALA A 305 -12.84 3.12 5.25
N SER A 306 -12.02 3.88 4.52
CA SER A 306 -10.78 4.48 5.04
C SER A 306 -10.97 5.45 6.22
N GLN A 307 -12.20 5.91 6.50
CA GLN A 307 -12.47 6.77 7.65
C GLN A 307 -12.43 6.00 8.97
N ASN A 308 -12.71 4.70 8.95
CA ASN A 308 -12.89 3.87 10.14
C ASN A 308 -12.08 2.57 10.12
N VAL A 309 -11.50 2.20 8.97
CA VAL A 309 -10.62 1.05 8.78
C VAL A 309 -9.19 1.55 8.64
N PHE A 310 -8.35 1.23 9.62
CA PHE A 310 -6.95 1.66 9.68
C PHE A 310 -5.98 0.52 9.36
N VAL A 311 -6.42 -0.57 8.74
CA VAL A 311 -5.50 -1.56 8.14
C VAL A 311 -5.29 -1.26 6.66
N PRO A 312 -4.33 -1.89 5.98
CA PRO A 312 -4.20 -1.77 4.52
C PRO A 312 -5.51 -2.15 3.82
N LEU A 313 -5.86 -1.38 2.80
CA LEU A 313 -7.01 -1.61 1.94
C LEU A 313 -6.54 -1.97 0.53
N THR A 314 -6.91 -3.16 0.05
CA THR A 314 -6.59 -3.60 -1.30
C THR A 314 -7.84 -3.53 -2.17
N VAL A 315 -7.72 -3.08 -3.41
CA VAL A 315 -8.85 -3.09 -4.36
C VAL A 315 -8.48 -3.79 -5.66
N GLY A 316 -9.22 -4.83 -6.02
CA GLY A 316 -9.05 -5.55 -7.27
C GLY A 316 -10.22 -5.34 -8.21
N GLY A 317 -9.97 -5.29 -9.52
CA GLY A 317 -11.02 -5.19 -10.54
C GLY A 317 -11.26 -3.77 -11.08
N GLY A 318 -11.25 -3.65 -12.41
CA GLY A 318 -11.44 -2.38 -13.11
C GLY A 318 -10.19 -1.49 -13.24
N ILE A 319 -9.03 -1.93 -12.72
CA ILE A 319 -7.75 -1.20 -12.86
C ILE A 319 -7.12 -1.54 -14.21
N ARG A 320 -7.50 -0.77 -15.23
CA ARG A 320 -7.04 -0.91 -16.63
C ARG A 320 -7.34 0.36 -17.40
N ASP A 321 -6.81 0.45 -18.62
CA ASP A 321 -7.15 1.51 -19.56
C ASP A 321 -8.64 1.42 -19.94
N PHE A 322 -9.35 2.55 -19.97
CA PHE A 322 -10.74 2.59 -20.44
C PHE A 322 -11.13 3.98 -20.97
N THR A 323 -12.22 4.03 -21.74
CA THR A 323 -12.85 5.25 -22.22
C THR A 323 -14.25 5.34 -21.65
N ASP A 324 -14.60 6.46 -21.02
CA ASP A 324 -15.94 6.67 -20.47
C ASP A 324 -16.99 7.01 -21.55
N ALA A 325 -18.27 7.09 -21.17
CA ALA A 325 -19.36 7.42 -22.09
C ALA A 325 -19.25 8.81 -22.72
N ASN A 326 -18.45 9.72 -22.15
CA ASN A 326 -18.18 11.04 -22.71
C ASN A 326 -17.00 11.02 -23.70
N GLY A 327 -16.40 9.85 -23.96
CA GLY A 327 -15.26 9.70 -24.85
C GLY A 327 -13.92 10.08 -24.22
N ARG A 328 -13.86 10.33 -22.90
CA ARG A 328 -12.59 10.61 -22.22
C ARG A 328 -11.85 9.31 -21.97
N TYR A 329 -10.63 9.25 -22.46
CA TYR A 329 -9.69 8.16 -22.18
C TYR A 329 -9.03 8.36 -20.80
N TYR A 330 -8.91 7.26 -20.06
CA TYR A 330 -8.14 7.15 -18.83
C TYR A 330 -7.14 6.01 -18.97
N SER A 331 -5.88 6.31 -18.67
CA SER A 331 -4.85 5.28 -18.51
C SER A 331 -5.03 4.51 -17.20
N SER A 332 -4.57 3.26 -17.17
CA SER A 332 -4.49 2.42 -15.97
C SER A 332 -3.74 3.10 -14.83
N LEU A 333 -2.72 3.91 -15.14
CA LEU A 333 -2.04 4.74 -14.16
C LEU A 333 -2.96 5.80 -13.54
N GLU A 334 -3.77 6.50 -14.33
CA GLU A 334 -4.77 7.45 -13.82
C GLU A 334 -5.82 6.74 -12.96
N VAL A 335 -6.31 5.59 -13.42
CA VAL A 335 -7.27 4.77 -12.66
C VAL A 335 -6.69 4.36 -11.31
N ALA A 336 -5.48 3.77 -11.30
CA ALA A 336 -4.79 3.38 -10.08
C ALA A 336 -4.57 4.58 -9.14
N SER A 337 -4.15 5.72 -9.68
CA SER A 337 -3.93 6.95 -8.92
C SER A 337 -5.20 7.41 -8.21
N GLU A 338 -6.35 7.31 -8.87
CA GLU A 338 -7.63 7.69 -8.26
C GLU A 338 -8.08 6.71 -7.17
N TYR A 339 -7.82 5.41 -7.34
CA TYR A 339 -8.03 4.40 -6.30
C TYR A 339 -7.17 4.66 -5.05
N PHE A 340 -5.87 4.94 -5.24
CA PHE A 340 -4.98 5.29 -4.12
C PHE A 340 -5.45 6.55 -3.38
N ARG A 341 -5.80 7.61 -4.12
CA ARG A 341 -6.34 8.86 -3.53
C ARG A 341 -7.67 8.66 -2.81
N SER A 342 -8.43 7.65 -3.23
CA SER A 342 -9.70 7.29 -2.62
C SER A 342 -9.58 6.42 -1.38
N GLY A 343 -8.39 5.89 -1.08
CA GLY A 343 -8.09 5.20 0.18
C GLY A 343 -7.50 3.81 0.04
N ALA A 344 -7.36 3.27 -1.18
CA ALA A 344 -6.63 2.02 -1.39
C ALA A 344 -5.15 2.18 -1.06
N ASP A 345 -4.54 1.18 -0.45
CA ASP A 345 -3.10 1.05 -0.23
C ASP A 345 -2.46 0.06 -1.19
N LYS A 346 -3.23 -0.82 -1.82
CA LYS A 346 -2.78 -1.71 -2.88
C LYS A 346 -3.89 -1.88 -3.91
N ILE A 347 -3.51 -2.20 -5.13
CA ILE A 347 -4.45 -2.51 -6.20
C ILE A 347 -4.15 -3.90 -6.76
N SER A 348 -5.19 -4.61 -7.17
CA SER A 348 -5.04 -5.92 -7.79
C SER A 348 -5.34 -5.92 -9.29
N ILE A 349 -4.39 -6.43 -10.08
CA ILE A 349 -4.48 -6.53 -11.52
C ILE A 349 -4.72 -8.00 -11.89
N GLY A 350 -5.86 -8.29 -12.53
CA GLY A 350 -6.23 -9.65 -12.95
C GLY A 350 -5.92 -9.91 -14.43
N THR A 351 -6.93 -9.75 -15.29
CA THR A 351 -6.85 -10.07 -16.73
C THR A 351 -5.70 -9.36 -17.46
N ASP A 352 -5.50 -8.07 -17.23
CA ASP A 352 -4.43 -7.30 -17.87
C ASP A 352 -3.03 -7.82 -17.55
N ALA A 353 -2.82 -8.40 -16.36
CA ALA A 353 -1.53 -8.97 -15.99
C ALA A 353 -1.21 -10.25 -16.78
N VAL A 354 -2.23 -11.05 -17.13
CA VAL A 354 -2.07 -12.21 -18.01
C VAL A 354 -1.66 -11.75 -19.42
N TYR A 355 -2.32 -10.73 -19.97
CA TYR A 355 -1.98 -10.19 -21.28
C TYR A 355 -0.58 -9.56 -21.29
N ALA A 356 -0.23 -8.78 -20.27
CA ALA A 356 1.09 -8.18 -20.13
C ALA A 356 2.20 -9.26 -20.06
N ALA A 357 1.97 -10.35 -19.33
CA ALA A 357 2.90 -11.46 -19.25
C ALA A 357 3.05 -12.19 -20.60
N GLU A 358 1.95 -12.47 -21.31
CA GLU A 358 2.01 -13.06 -22.64
C GLU A 358 2.79 -12.17 -23.63
N GLU A 359 2.56 -10.86 -23.62
CA GLU A 359 3.31 -9.91 -24.44
C GLU A 359 4.79 -9.89 -24.07
N TYR A 360 5.10 -9.79 -22.78
CA TYR A 360 6.47 -9.82 -22.27
C TYR A 360 7.22 -11.09 -22.71
N LEU A 361 6.59 -12.26 -22.59
CA LEU A 361 7.18 -13.54 -22.99
C LEU A 361 7.35 -13.68 -24.52
N LYS A 362 6.60 -12.92 -25.33
CA LYS A 362 6.79 -12.84 -26.80
C LYS A 362 7.99 -11.98 -27.19
N THR A 363 8.46 -11.07 -26.33
CA THR A 363 9.57 -10.15 -26.63
C THR A 363 10.95 -10.80 -26.68
N LYS A 364 11.08 -12.14 -26.76
CA LYS A 364 12.36 -12.86 -26.81
C LYS A 364 13.25 -12.31 -27.94
N VAL A 365 14.20 -11.46 -27.59
CA VAL A 365 15.26 -11.01 -28.49
C VAL A 365 16.46 -11.93 -28.30
N ARG A 366 16.93 -12.55 -29.39
CA ARG A 366 18.22 -13.26 -29.41
C ARG A 366 19.35 -12.23 -29.42
N SER A 367 20.10 -12.14 -28.34
CA SER A 367 21.43 -11.50 -28.30
C SER A 367 22.51 -12.58 -28.38
N PHE A 368 23.70 -12.21 -28.88
CA PHE A 368 24.86 -13.11 -29.03
C PHE A 368 25.41 -13.63 -27.68
N THR A 369 25.00 -13.02 -26.56
CA THR A 369 25.54 -13.32 -25.21
C THR A 369 24.46 -13.60 -24.15
N SER A 370 23.17 -13.41 -24.43
CA SER A 370 22.07 -13.80 -23.52
C SER A 370 20.70 -13.77 -24.22
N LEU A 371 19.76 -14.61 -23.75
CA LEU A 371 18.33 -14.41 -24.00
C LEU A 371 17.84 -13.34 -23.02
N GLY A 372 17.44 -12.17 -23.54
CA GLY A 372 16.83 -11.11 -22.73
C GLY A 372 15.39 -10.86 -23.17
N LEU A 373 14.46 -10.84 -22.22
CA LEU A 373 13.10 -10.34 -22.44
C LEU A 373 13.11 -8.82 -22.28
N VAL A 374 12.32 -8.11 -23.08
CA VAL A 374 12.31 -6.65 -23.14
C VAL A 374 11.03 -6.11 -22.52
N LYS A 375 11.19 -5.24 -21.51
CA LYS A 375 10.12 -4.44 -20.93
C LYS A 375 9.67 -3.39 -21.93
N THR A 376 8.37 -3.33 -22.23
CA THR A 376 7.83 -2.37 -23.22
C THR A 376 7.61 -0.98 -22.62
N GLY A 377 7.51 -0.91 -21.29
CA GLY A 377 7.11 0.27 -20.53
C GLY A 377 5.63 0.64 -20.69
N LYS A 378 4.83 -0.20 -21.35
CA LYS A 378 3.44 0.12 -21.72
C LYS A 378 2.40 -0.61 -20.88
N SER A 379 2.73 -1.75 -20.26
CA SER A 379 1.74 -2.48 -19.47
C SER A 379 1.32 -1.70 -18.23
N SER A 380 0.11 -1.95 -17.74
CA SER A 380 -0.39 -1.36 -16.49
C SER A 380 0.56 -1.63 -15.31
N LEU A 381 1.09 -2.85 -15.22
CA LEU A 381 2.12 -3.24 -14.25
C LEU A 381 3.34 -2.32 -14.30
N GLU A 382 3.93 -2.12 -15.48
CA GLU A 382 5.12 -1.28 -15.65
C GLU A 382 4.83 0.21 -15.37
N GLN A 383 3.69 0.71 -15.83
CA GLN A 383 3.31 2.12 -15.65
C GLN A 383 3.07 2.45 -14.17
N ILE A 384 2.31 1.60 -13.46
CA ILE A 384 1.95 1.79 -12.06
C ILE A 384 3.16 1.57 -11.16
N SER A 385 3.91 0.48 -11.37
CA SER A 385 5.09 0.15 -10.55
C SER A 385 6.19 1.20 -10.65
N ARG A 386 6.33 1.86 -11.79
CA ARG A 386 7.28 2.96 -11.98
C ARG A 386 6.98 4.19 -11.10
N VAL A 387 5.71 4.48 -10.83
CA VAL A 387 5.28 5.66 -10.07
C VAL A 387 5.16 5.36 -8.58
N TYR A 388 4.49 4.26 -8.25
CA TYR A 388 4.16 3.90 -6.88
C TYR A 388 5.17 2.92 -6.26
N GLY A 389 6.05 2.31 -7.05
CA GLY A 389 6.85 1.18 -6.63
C GLY A 389 6.08 -0.14 -6.74
N ASN A 390 6.80 -1.25 -6.74
CA ASN A 390 6.18 -2.56 -7.01
C ASN A 390 5.23 -3.04 -5.88
N GLN A 391 5.32 -2.45 -4.68
CA GLN A 391 4.72 -2.95 -3.42
C GLN A 391 3.22 -2.64 -3.29
N PHE A 392 2.65 -2.05 -4.34
CA PHE A 392 1.26 -1.62 -4.43
C PHE A 392 0.43 -2.49 -5.39
N LEU A 393 1.02 -3.57 -5.92
CA LEU A 393 0.45 -4.42 -6.97
C LEU A 393 0.30 -5.87 -6.49
N ASP A 394 -0.96 -6.30 -6.33
CA ASP A 394 -1.36 -7.67 -5.96
C ASP A 394 -1.90 -8.42 -7.18
N PHE A 395 -1.47 -9.65 -7.44
CA PHE A 395 -1.93 -10.41 -8.63
C PHE A 395 -2.66 -11.72 -8.26
N THR A 396 -3.85 -12.00 -8.80
CA THR A 396 -4.61 -13.26 -8.57
C THR A 396 -4.10 -14.47 -9.39
N ARG A 397 -3.49 -15.48 -8.74
CA ARG A 397 -2.78 -16.69 -9.28
C ARG A 397 -3.68 -17.93 -9.56
N THR A 398 -3.14 -18.92 -10.29
CA THR A 398 -3.16 -20.41 -10.05
C THR A 398 -1.69 -20.95 -10.14
N SER A 399 -1.25 -22.12 -9.60
CA SER A 399 0.13 -22.39 -9.05
C SER A 399 1.25 -23.12 -9.87
N ASN A 400 2.52 -23.14 -9.39
CA ASN A 400 3.81 -23.35 -10.12
C ASN A 400 3.91 -24.38 -11.28
N GLY A 401 4.95 -24.20 -12.11
CA GLY A 401 5.23 -24.86 -13.39
C GLY A 401 6.42 -25.83 -13.35
N TYR A 402 6.64 -26.50 -12.22
CA TYR A 402 7.22 -27.83 -12.31
C TYR A 402 6.06 -28.80 -12.36
N ALA A 403 6.10 -29.70 -13.33
CA ALA A 403 5.14 -30.76 -13.40
C ALA A 403 5.13 -31.54 -12.07
N TYR A 404 4.10 -31.34 -11.26
CA TYR A 404 4.00 -32.01 -9.97
C TYR A 404 3.66 -33.47 -10.22
N LEU A 405 4.22 -34.35 -9.39
CA LEU A 405 3.79 -35.75 -9.38
C LEU A 405 2.36 -35.80 -8.86
N VAL A 406 1.42 -35.94 -9.76
CA VAL A 406 0.01 -36.19 -9.48
C VAL A 406 -0.36 -37.52 -10.12
N SER A 407 -1.38 -38.19 -9.61
CA SER A 407 -1.99 -39.31 -10.35
C SER A 407 -3.22 -38.77 -11.06
N GLY A 408 -3.09 -38.46 -12.35
CA GLY A 408 -4.20 -38.04 -13.18
C GLY A 408 -5.18 -39.19 -13.46
N PRO A 409 -6.42 -38.90 -13.91
CA PRO A 409 -7.45 -39.90 -14.18
C PRO A 409 -7.03 -40.99 -15.18
N ASN A 410 -6.05 -40.71 -16.06
CA ASN A 410 -5.56 -41.62 -17.09
C ASN A 410 -4.10 -42.07 -16.84
N GLY A 411 -3.60 -41.89 -15.61
CA GLY A 411 -2.22 -42.21 -15.26
C GLY A 411 -1.21 -41.12 -15.63
N GLU A 412 -1.66 -39.89 -15.87
CA GLU A 412 -0.76 -38.74 -16.02
C GLU A 412 0.03 -38.55 -14.72
N VAL A 413 1.36 -38.39 -14.82
CA VAL A 413 2.27 -38.19 -13.67
C VAL A 413 2.76 -36.74 -13.53
N TYR A 414 2.19 -35.84 -14.32
CA TYR A 414 2.64 -34.47 -14.51
C TYR A 414 1.44 -33.56 -14.76
N ALA A 415 1.40 -32.41 -14.08
CA ALA A 415 0.39 -31.38 -14.32
C ALA A 415 0.98 -29.97 -14.16
N TRP A 416 0.32 -28.99 -14.78
CA TRP A 416 0.60 -27.56 -14.63
C TRP A 416 -0.73 -26.84 -14.42
N TYR A 417 -0.70 -25.67 -13.77
CA TYR A 417 -1.92 -24.88 -13.60
C TYR A 417 -2.04 -23.85 -14.72
N GLN A 418 -3.13 -23.99 -15.47
CA GLN A 418 -3.48 -23.03 -16.51
C GLN A 418 -4.04 -21.75 -15.89
N CYS A 419 -3.57 -20.61 -16.39
CA CYS A 419 -4.14 -19.31 -16.02
C CYS A 419 -5.40 -19.01 -16.83
N THR A 420 -6.29 -18.24 -16.22
CA THR A 420 -7.55 -17.81 -16.84
C THR A 420 -7.69 -16.29 -16.80
N VAL A 421 -8.54 -15.75 -17.67
CA VAL A 421 -8.92 -14.34 -17.72
C VAL A 421 -10.44 -14.20 -17.66
N ASN A 422 -10.94 -12.96 -17.63
CA ASN A 422 -12.38 -12.66 -17.65
C ASN A 422 -13.16 -13.33 -16.51
N GLY A 423 -12.57 -13.33 -15.30
CA GLY A 423 -13.17 -13.92 -14.10
C GLY A 423 -13.26 -15.45 -14.18
N GLY A 424 -12.21 -16.12 -14.65
CA GLY A 424 -12.14 -17.58 -14.72
C GLY A 424 -12.76 -18.21 -15.96
N ARG A 425 -13.33 -17.41 -16.88
CA ARG A 425 -14.18 -17.92 -17.97
C ARG A 425 -13.41 -18.35 -19.21
N GLU A 426 -12.18 -17.85 -19.38
CA GLU A 426 -11.37 -18.09 -20.58
C GLU A 426 -9.97 -18.56 -20.16
N GLY A 427 -9.59 -19.77 -20.56
CA GLY A 427 -8.24 -20.29 -20.37
C GLY A 427 -7.23 -19.65 -21.32
N ARG A 428 -6.02 -19.38 -20.82
CA ARG A 428 -4.92 -18.80 -21.58
C ARG A 428 -3.76 -19.78 -21.73
N PRO A 429 -2.98 -19.73 -22.83
CA PRO A 429 -1.85 -20.62 -23.05
C PRO A 429 -0.60 -20.18 -22.25
N ILE A 430 -0.77 -19.89 -20.97
CA ILE A 430 0.28 -19.50 -20.04
C ILE A 430 0.06 -20.21 -18.71
N GLY A 431 1.13 -20.79 -18.19
CA GLY A 431 1.11 -21.40 -16.87
C GLY A 431 1.24 -20.35 -15.78
N ALA A 432 0.66 -20.69 -14.65
CA ALA A 432 0.85 -20.09 -13.35
C ALA A 432 2.24 -19.52 -13.04
N TYR A 433 3.27 -20.33 -13.29
CA TYR A 433 4.64 -20.02 -12.94
C TYR A 433 5.25 -19.02 -13.91
N GLU A 434 5.05 -19.24 -15.20
CA GLU A 434 5.46 -18.32 -16.25
C GLU A 434 4.82 -16.95 -16.02
N LEU A 435 3.54 -16.94 -15.64
CA LEU A 435 2.84 -15.73 -15.27
C LEU A 435 3.46 -15.06 -14.05
N ALA A 436 3.63 -15.78 -12.94
CA ALA A 436 4.23 -15.26 -11.71
C ALA A 436 5.61 -14.63 -11.96
N LYS A 437 6.46 -15.31 -12.75
CA LYS A 437 7.78 -14.80 -13.12
C LYS A 437 7.72 -13.58 -14.02
N ALA A 438 6.83 -13.58 -15.01
CA ALA A 438 6.67 -12.44 -15.90
C ALA A 438 6.16 -11.21 -15.15
N VAL A 439 5.15 -11.34 -14.28
CA VAL A 439 4.59 -10.19 -13.56
C VAL A 439 5.53 -9.66 -12.48
N GLU A 440 6.30 -10.52 -11.82
CA GLU A 440 7.41 -10.13 -10.92
C GLU A 440 8.39 -9.22 -11.67
N GLU A 441 8.84 -9.64 -12.86
CA GLU A 441 9.72 -8.84 -13.71
C GLU A 441 9.06 -7.54 -14.18
N LEU A 442 7.77 -7.54 -14.51
CA LEU A 442 7.03 -6.34 -14.92
C LEU A 442 6.74 -5.38 -13.75
N GLY A 443 7.01 -5.80 -12.51
CA GLY A 443 6.99 -4.95 -11.33
C GLY A 443 5.85 -5.22 -10.35
N ALA A 444 5.22 -6.40 -10.39
CA ALA A 444 4.34 -6.84 -9.30
C ALA A 444 5.15 -7.05 -8.00
N GLY A 445 4.58 -6.66 -6.86
CA GLY A 445 5.21 -6.80 -5.55
C GLY A 445 4.63 -7.94 -4.72
N GLU A 446 3.41 -8.37 -5.02
CA GLU A 446 2.72 -9.43 -4.32
C GLU A 446 1.83 -10.24 -5.29
N ILE A 447 1.62 -11.52 -4.96
CA ILE A 447 0.78 -12.45 -5.72
C ILE A 447 -0.32 -12.95 -4.78
N LEU A 448 -1.53 -12.44 -4.97
CA LEU A 448 -2.77 -12.97 -4.40
C LEU A 448 -3.07 -14.35 -4.99
N LEU A 449 -3.18 -15.38 -4.16
CA LEU A 449 -3.32 -16.74 -4.65
C LEU A 449 -4.76 -17.22 -4.81
N ASN A 450 -5.28 -17.33 -6.03
CA ASN A 450 -6.56 -18.00 -6.21
C ASN A 450 -6.36 -19.45 -6.69
N CYS A 451 -7.36 -20.30 -6.45
CA CYS A 451 -7.41 -21.65 -6.96
C CYS A 451 -8.85 -21.96 -7.30
N ILE A 452 -9.19 -21.96 -8.59
CA ILE A 452 -10.58 -22.11 -9.07
C ILE A 452 -11.20 -23.41 -8.53
N ASP A 453 -10.41 -24.48 -8.45
CA ASP A 453 -10.87 -25.78 -7.96
C ASP A 453 -11.11 -25.81 -6.43
N CYS A 454 -10.67 -24.77 -5.71
CA CYS A 454 -10.75 -24.66 -4.25
C CYS A 454 -11.46 -23.37 -3.78
N ASP A 455 -12.11 -22.63 -4.68
CA ASP A 455 -12.78 -21.35 -4.40
C ASP A 455 -14.10 -21.53 -3.62
#